data_AF-X1JDD1-F1
#
_entry.id   AF-X1JDD1-F1
#
_cell.length_a   1.000
_cell.length_b   1.000
_cell.length_c   1.000
_cell.angle_alpha   90.00
_cell.angle_beta   90.00
_cell.angle_gamma   90.00
#
_symmetry.space_group_name_H-M   'P 1'
#
loop_
_entity.id
_entity.type
_entity.pdbx_description
1 polymer ?
#
loop_
_entity_poly.entity_id
_entity_poly.type
_entity_poly.pdbx_seq_one_letter_code
_entity_poly.pdbx_strand_id
1 'polypeptide(L)'
;MSNTYIDRGTYSPDEIIKSVEKGFYAHKFLGGQVEDSGKFTFSVSSGYLIENGKLTAPVKQATLIGTNIDILKNIEMIGSDLKFGLQTGTCSKEGQAVPVIDGCPTIKISRMTVGGQ
;
A
#
# COMPACT_ATOMS: atom_id res chain seq x y z
N MET A 1 13.85 5.86 -11.37
CA MET A 1 13.65 4.49 -10.86
C MET A 1 13.41 3.57 -12.04
N SER A 2 13.63 2.27 -11.90
CA SER A 2 13.23 1.25 -12.90
C SER A 2 12.17 0.35 -12.27
N ASN A 3 12.60 -0.66 -11.51
CA ASN A 3 11.73 -1.59 -10.79
C ASN A 3 12.01 -1.48 -9.28
N THR A 4 11.03 -1.04 -8.50
CA THR A 4 11.20 -0.82 -7.06
C THR A 4 10.27 -1.76 -6.29
N TYR A 5 10.79 -2.53 -5.34
CA TYR A 5 9.94 -3.47 -4.61
C TYR A 5 10.40 -3.73 -3.18
N ILE A 6 9.49 -4.26 -2.36
CA ILE A 6 9.77 -4.88 -1.07
C ILE A 6 9.88 -6.39 -1.30
N ASP A 7 10.95 -7.04 -0.83
CA ASP A 7 11.11 -8.49 -1.00
C ASP A 7 10.14 -9.28 -0.11
N ARG A 8 9.95 -10.56 -0.45
CA ARG A 8 9.05 -11.47 0.25
C ARG A 8 9.50 -11.68 1.70
N GLY A 9 8.52 -11.64 2.61
CA GLY A 9 8.67 -12.11 3.98
C GLY A 9 8.21 -13.57 4.11
N THR A 10 7.76 -13.92 5.32
CA THR A 10 7.42 -15.30 5.68
C THR A 10 5.94 -15.54 5.93
N TYR A 11 5.16 -14.48 6.14
CA TYR A 11 3.74 -14.63 6.49
C TYR A 11 2.90 -14.94 5.25
N SER A 12 1.82 -15.70 5.41
CA SER A 12 0.78 -15.78 4.38
C SER A 12 -0.11 -14.54 4.41
N PRO A 13 -0.70 -14.14 3.27
CA PRO A 13 -1.65 -13.01 3.24
C PRO A 13 -2.83 -13.18 4.21
N ASP A 14 -3.31 -14.42 4.34
CA ASP A 14 -4.42 -14.75 5.24
C ASP A 14 -4.04 -14.56 6.71
N GLU A 15 -2.83 -14.92 7.12
CA GLU A 15 -2.33 -14.66 8.47
C GLU A 15 -2.26 -13.16 8.76
N ILE A 16 -1.82 -12.37 7.77
CA ILE A 16 -1.75 -10.91 7.89
C ILE A 16 -3.15 -10.33 8.10
N ILE A 17 -4.12 -10.69 7.26
CA ILE A 17 -5.51 -10.20 7.36
C ILE A 17 -6.13 -10.64 8.70
N LYS A 18 -5.95 -11.91 9.10
CA LYS A 18 -6.48 -12.45 10.37
C LYS A 18 -5.91 -11.76 11.60
N SER A 19 -4.70 -11.20 11.51
CA SER A 19 -4.06 -10.46 12.61
C SER A 19 -4.65 -9.08 12.89
N VAL A 20 -5.56 -8.58 12.03
CA VAL A 20 -6.12 -7.24 12.14
C VAL A 20 -7.54 -7.31 12.72
N GLU A 21 -7.70 -6.77 13.94
CA GLU A 21 -9.01 -6.69 14.61
C GLU A 21 -9.94 -5.67 13.92
N LYS A 22 -9.42 -4.47 13.64
CA LYS A 22 -10.14 -3.42 12.91
C LYS A 22 -9.15 -2.65 12.04
N GLY A 23 -9.43 -2.53 10.75
CA GLY A 23 -8.53 -1.83 9.84
C GLY A 23 -9.06 -1.66 8.43
N PHE A 24 -8.14 -1.32 7.53
CA PHE A 24 -8.42 -1.08 6.12
C PHE A 24 -7.44 -1.86 5.26
N TYR A 25 -7.96 -2.69 4.37
CA TYR A 25 -7.20 -3.41 3.35
C TYR A 25 -7.24 -2.62 2.05
N ALA A 26 -6.13 -1.96 1.71
CA ALA A 26 -5.98 -1.24 0.45
C ALA A 26 -5.62 -2.21 -0.69
N HIS A 27 -6.56 -2.48 -1.60
CA HIS A 27 -6.42 -3.53 -2.60
C HIS A 27 -5.91 -3.03 -3.95
N LYS A 28 -6.37 -1.87 -4.42
CA LYS A 28 -5.93 -1.26 -5.69
C LYS A 28 -5.66 0.23 -5.55
N PHE A 29 -4.63 0.71 -6.21
CA PHE A 29 -4.18 2.10 -6.18
C PHE A 29 -4.30 2.74 -7.55
N LEU A 30 -4.50 4.06 -7.60
CA LEU A 30 -4.49 4.87 -8.82
C LEU A 30 -3.15 5.56 -9.06
N GLY A 31 -2.35 5.70 -8.00
CA GLY A 31 -1.12 6.48 -8.00
C GLY A 31 -1.02 7.32 -6.73
N GLY A 32 0.01 8.16 -6.67
CA GLY A 32 0.25 9.04 -5.54
C GLY A 32 1.39 10.02 -5.80
N GLN A 33 1.66 10.83 -4.79
CA GLN A 33 2.68 11.86 -4.83
C GLN A 33 3.42 11.89 -3.51
N VAL A 34 4.70 12.27 -3.58
CA VAL A 34 5.55 12.50 -2.41
C VAL A 34 6.17 13.89 -2.54
N GLU A 35 6.26 14.59 -1.41
CA GLU A 35 6.98 15.84 -1.28
C GLU A 35 8.44 15.59 -0.87
N ASP A 36 9.33 16.57 -1.07
CA ASP A 36 10.71 16.51 -0.60
C ASP A 36 10.81 16.32 0.93
N SER A 37 9.77 16.70 1.66
CA SER A 37 9.62 16.48 3.10
C SER A 37 9.43 15.00 3.48
N GLY A 38 9.22 14.11 2.51
CA GLY A 38 8.90 12.70 2.71
C GLY A 38 7.43 12.43 3.02
N LYS A 39 6.60 13.47 3.13
CA LYS A 39 5.14 13.33 3.19
C LYS A 39 4.61 12.82 1.86
N PHE A 40 3.69 11.87 1.90
CA PHE A 40 3.11 11.30 0.70
C PHE A 40 1.59 11.18 0.82
N THR A 41 0.95 11.11 -0.34
CA THR A 41 -0.44 10.72 -0.50
C THR A 41 -0.58 9.65 -1.58
N PHE A 42 -1.41 8.64 -1.34
CA PHE A 42 -1.75 7.62 -2.34
C PHE A 42 -3.26 7.43 -2.42
N SER A 43 -3.80 7.39 -3.63
CA SER A 43 -5.23 7.19 -3.87
C SER A 43 -5.53 5.70 -4.09
N VAL A 44 -6.47 5.19 -3.31
CA VAL A 44 -6.96 3.80 -3.35
C VAL A 44 -8.28 3.78 -4.15
N SER A 45 -8.33 3.01 -5.22
CA SER A 45 -9.53 2.81 -6.06
C SER A 45 -10.43 1.67 -5.60
N SER A 46 -9.90 0.77 -4.78
CA SER A 46 -10.71 -0.23 -4.10
C SER A 46 -9.99 -0.74 -2.88
N GLY A 47 -10.71 -0.87 -1.78
CA GLY A 47 -10.27 -1.55 -0.58
C GLY A 47 -11.43 -2.19 0.15
N TYR A 48 -11.15 -2.73 1.33
CA TYR A 48 -12.14 -3.37 2.19
C TYR A 48 -11.88 -2.99 3.63
N LEU A 49 -12.92 -2.89 4.44
CA LEU A 49 -12.75 -2.90 5.88
C LEU A 49 -12.25 -4.27 6.33
N ILE A 50 -11.41 -4.30 7.35
CA ILE A 50 -11.08 -5.52 8.09
C ILE A 50 -11.77 -5.45 9.43
N GLU A 51 -12.57 -6.45 9.76
CA GLU A 51 -13.26 -6.58 11.05
C GLU A 51 -13.09 -8.02 11.57
N ASN A 52 -12.52 -8.16 12.76
CA ASN A 52 -12.20 -9.44 13.40
C ASN A 52 -11.45 -10.41 12.48
N GLY A 53 -10.41 -9.91 11.80
CA GLY A 53 -9.57 -10.71 10.93
C GLY A 53 -10.23 -11.12 9.61
N LYS A 54 -11.30 -10.45 9.18
CA LYS A 54 -12.03 -10.75 7.94
C LYS A 54 -12.24 -9.49 7.11
N LEU A 55 -12.12 -9.62 5.78
CA LEU A 55 -12.54 -8.58 4.85
C LEU A 55 -14.07 -8.48 4.88
N THR A 56 -14.60 -7.28 5.09
CA THR A 56 -16.04 -7.03 5.18
C THR A 56 -16.52 -6.07 4.10
N ALA A 57 -16.87 -4.84 4.46
CA ALA A 57 -17.48 -3.89 3.54
C ALA A 57 -16.46 -3.37 2.52
N PRO A 58 -16.81 -3.32 1.21
CA PRO A 58 -15.96 -2.71 0.21
C PRO A 58 -15.96 -1.18 0.35
N VAL A 59 -14.80 -0.57 0.15
CA VAL A 59 -14.58 0.88 0.15
C VAL A 59 -14.10 1.28 -1.24
N LYS A 60 -14.83 2.18 -1.89
CA LYS A 60 -14.58 2.54 -3.30
C LYS A 60 -13.45 3.57 -3.46
N GLN A 61 -13.29 4.50 -2.53
CA GLN A 61 -12.28 5.54 -2.65
C GLN A 61 -11.76 5.91 -1.27
N ALA A 62 -10.44 5.92 -1.13
CA ALA A 62 -9.76 6.40 0.05
C ALA A 62 -8.40 6.99 -0.33
N THR A 63 -7.89 7.90 0.48
CA THR A 63 -6.57 8.50 0.35
C THR A 63 -5.74 8.10 1.56
N LEU A 64 -4.60 7.47 1.33
CA LEU A 64 -3.63 7.18 2.39
C LEU A 64 -2.67 8.35 2.52
N ILE A 65 -2.41 8.79 3.75
CA ILE A 65 -1.53 9.92 4.05
C ILE A 65 -0.52 9.49 5.10
N GLY A 66 0.77 9.77 4.85
CA GLY A 66 1.84 9.41 5.78
C GLY A 66 3.17 10.06 5.46
N THR A 67 4.21 9.66 6.20
CA THR A 67 5.60 9.99 5.89
C THR A 67 6.36 8.71 5.57
N ASN A 68 7.31 8.78 4.63
CA ASN A 68 8.11 7.64 4.21
C ASN A 68 8.79 6.90 5.38
N ILE A 69 9.47 7.63 6.28
CA ILE A 69 10.20 7.03 7.39
C ILE A 69 9.26 6.40 8.42
N ASP A 70 8.16 7.06 8.78
CA ASP A 70 7.26 6.51 9.80
C ASP A 70 6.56 5.26 9.29
N ILE A 71 6.14 5.26 8.02
CA ILE A 71 5.45 4.11 7.44
C ILE A 71 6.36 2.90 7.33
N LEU A 72 7.63 3.08 6.93
CA LEU A 72 8.60 1.98 6.89
C LEU A 72 8.88 1.41 8.28
N LYS A 73 8.94 2.25 9.32
CA LYS A 73 9.11 1.82 10.71
C LYS A 73 7.90 1.07 11.28
N ASN A 74 6.71 1.33 10.74
CA ASN A 74 5.45 0.76 11.19
C ASN A 74 5.07 -0.54 10.44
N ILE A 75 5.96 -1.07 9.59
CA ILE A 75 5.74 -2.39 8.96
C ILE A 75 5.93 -3.48 10.03
N GLU A 76 4.87 -4.21 10.33
CA GLU A 76 4.87 -5.30 11.33
C GLU A 76 5.01 -6.68 10.71
N MET A 77 4.42 -6.88 9.53
CA MET A 77 4.37 -8.19 8.86
C MET A 77 4.59 -7.99 7.36
N ILE A 78 5.37 -8.89 6.77
CA ILE A 78 5.66 -8.93 5.34
C ILE A 78 5.26 -10.32 4.82
N GLY A 79 4.40 -10.31 3.80
CA GLY A 79 3.86 -11.51 3.17
C GLY A 79 4.87 -12.20 2.27
N SER A 80 4.62 -13.47 2.01
CA SER A 80 5.38 -14.33 1.10
C SER A 80 4.93 -14.20 -0.37
N ASP A 81 3.88 -13.43 -0.62
CA ASP A 81 3.14 -13.32 -1.88
C ASP A 81 3.58 -12.13 -2.76
N LEU A 82 4.89 -11.88 -2.86
CA LEU A 82 5.42 -10.80 -3.69
C LEU A 82 4.86 -10.87 -5.12
N LYS A 83 4.19 -9.80 -5.53
CA LYS A 83 3.73 -9.58 -6.90
C LYS A 83 4.17 -8.21 -7.38
N PHE A 84 4.50 -8.14 -8.66
CA PHE A 84 4.71 -6.88 -9.36
C PHE A 84 3.41 -6.41 -10.01
N GLY A 85 3.28 -5.10 -10.20
CA GLY A 85 2.17 -4.52 -10.95
C GLY A 85 2.02 -5.21 -12.32
N LEU A 86 0.78 -5.58 -12.67
CA LEU A 86 0.48 -6.23 -13.95
C LEU A 86 0.61 -5.28 -15.14
N GLN A 87 0.66 -3.97 -14.88
CA GLN A 87 0.80 -2.92 -15.88
C GLN A 87 1.97 -2.03 -15.50
N THR A 88 2.73 -1.60 -16.50
CA THR A 88 3.78 -0.60 -16.33
C THR A 88 3.17 0.72 -15.88
N GLY A 89 3.63 1.24 -14.74
CA GLY A 89 3.29 2.58 -14.27
C GLY A 89 4.15 3.65 -14.95
N THR A 90 3.77 4.91 -14.78
CA THR A 90 4.55 6.06 -15.24
C THR A 90 5.01 6.88 -14.03
N CYS A 91 6.31 7.04 -13.87
CA CYS A 91 6.87 7.96 -12.87
C CYS A 91 7.21 9.28 -13.54
N SER A 92 6.72 10.38 -12.95
CA SER A 92 6.99 11.73 -13.42
C SER A 92 7.88 12.49 -12.44
N LYS A 93 8.94 13.13 -12.94
CA LYS A 93 9.80 14.03 -12.16
C LYS A 93 10.32 15.16 -13.06
N GLU A 94 10.19 16.40 -12.61
CA GLU A 94 10.71 17.59 -13.33
C GLU A 94 10.27 17.63 -14.82
N GLY A 95 9.00 17.29 -15.08
CA GLY A 95 8.41 17.27 -16.42
C GLY A 95 8.78 16.06 -17.28
N GLN A 96 9.67 15.16 -16.81
CA GLN A 96 10.00 13.91 -17.51
C GLN A 96 9.09 12.79 -17.04
N ALA A 97 8.67 11.93 -17.97
CA ALA A 97 7.87 10.74 -17.71
C ALA A 97 8.63 9.50 -18.15
N VAL A 98 8.79 8.52 -17.26
CA VAL A 98 9.49 7.27 -17.55
C VAL A 98 8.67 6.06 -17.10
N PRO A 99 8.69 4.96 -17.86
CA PRO A 99 8.05 3.71 -17.47
C PRO A 99 8.75 3.12 -16.25
N VAL A 100 7.97 2.73 -15.24
CA VAL A 100 8.44 2.07 -14.02
C VAL A 100 7.51 0.94 -13.62
N ILE A 101 7.98 0.04 -12.76
CA ILE A 101 7.15 -0.98 -12.12
C ILE A 101 7.44 -0.98 -10.62
N ASP A 102 6.40 -1.17 -9.82
CA ASP A 102 6.51 -1.47 -8.41
C ASP A 102 6.08 -2.90 -8.08
N GLY A 103 6.61 -3.43 -6.98
CA GLY A 103 6.23 -4.73 -6.44
C GLY A 103 6.14 -4.70 -4.93
N CYS A 104 5.14 -5.38 -4.39
CA CYS A 104 4.94 -5.45 -2.94
C CYS A 104 4.23 -6.76 -2.61
N PRO A 105 4.69 -7.53 -1.61
CA PRO A 105 3.85 -8.55 -1.01
C PRO A 105 2.71 -7.89 -0.22
N THR A 106 1.80 -8.70 0.31
CA THR A 106 0.88 -8.21 1.34
C THR A 106 1.70 -7.73 2.55
N ILE A 107 1.54 -6.48 2.98
CA ILE A 107 2.21 -5.93 4.16
C ILE A 107 1.19 -5.42 5.18
N LYS A 108 1.53 -5.54 6.47
CA LYS A 108 0.79 -4.89 7.55
C LYS A 108 1.55 -3.68 8.04
N ILE A 109 0.87 -2.54 7.99
CA ILE A 109 1.35 -1.30 8.61
C ILE A 109 0.50 -1.07 9.86
N SER A 110 1.14 -0.93 11.01
CA SER A 110 0.46 -0.80 12.32
C SER A 110 -0.48 0.39 12.39
N ARG A 111 -0.12 1.50 11.74
CA ARG A 111 -0.88 2.75 11.74
C ARG A 111 -0.69 3.53 10.45
N MET A 112 -1.80 3.96 9.87
CA MET A 112 -1.87 4.80 8.67
C MET A 112 -3.06 5.76 8.80
N THR A 113 -2.92 6.99 8.31
CA THR A 113 -4.07 7.89 8.17
C THR A 113 -4.82 7.53 6.89
N VAL A 114 -6.10 7.19 7.00
CA VAL A 114 -6.99 6.88 5.88
C VAL A 114 -8.03 7.99 5.77
N GLY A 115 -7.94 8.81 4.73
CA GLY A 115 -8.91 9.84 4.39
C GLY A 115 -9.96 9.31 3.43
N GLY A 116 -11.22 9.24 3.84
CA GLY A 116 -12.34 8.78 3.02
C GLY A 116 -13.67 9.00 3.75
N GLN A 117 -14.78 8.88 3.01
CA GLN A 117 -16.14 8.79 3.55
C GLN A 117 -16.71 7.40 3.26
#